data_AF-B4D6P2-F1
#
_entry.id   AF-B4D6P2-F1
#
_cell.length_a   1.000
_cell.length_b   1.000
_cell.length_c   1.000
_cell.angle_alpha   90.00
_cell.angle_beta   90.00
_cell.angle_gamma   90.00
#
_symmetry.space_group_name_H-M   'P 1'
#
loop_
_entity.id
_entity.type
_entity.pdbx_description
1 polymer ?
#
loop_
_entity_poly.entity_id
_entity_poly.type
_entity_poly.pdbx_seq_one_letter_code
_entity_poly.pdbx_strand_id
1 'polypeptide(L)'
;MLPISGETFPATADELATALKRGFDAGGVTPRAIVAEGAFPQLAKLSIDLTGAQLTRDDRLRSFSGADSGIVSAEQFEMFGEPLYFEKAAVEARLEGKSVEMRLTGDPQVGSLVLKQAESGTVSVKAAIEALEGLLQSLAAEAASKQGIEVKKTKLTLTQEGPRAVAFRAEVTAKVFIMSAALALTGKLEIDDDFNARLSSLGLDGDAMVTNLAGGFLKPRLQQLEGRVFPLLAILPSGLHLRDIQVVVGPALQIQARFGGAA
;
A
#
# COMPACT_ATOMS: atom_id res chain seq x y z
N MET A 1 0.96 11.48 1.71
CA MET A 1 0.46 12.82 1.34
C MET A 1 -1.02 12.82 1.64
N LEU A 2 -1.53 13.87 2.27
CA LEU A 2 -2.96 14.02 2.60
C LEU A 2 -3.54 15.09 1.68
N PRO A 3 -4.54 14.78 0.83
CA PRO A 3 -5.08 15.75 -0.11
C PRO A 3 -5.89 16.81 0.63
N ILE A 4 -5.77 18.06 0.22
CA ILE A 4 -6.63 19.16 0.71
C ILE A 4 -7.30 19.87 -0.47
N SER A 5 -8.52 20.35 -0.27
CA SER A 5 -9.22 21.15 -1.28
C SER A 5 -10.12 22.21 -0.64
N GLY A 6 -10.04 23.44 -1.15
CA GLY A 6 -10.82 24.59 -0.72
C GLY A 6 -10.56 25.82 -1.59
N GLU A 7 -11.27 26.91 -1.29
CA GLU A 7 -11.06 28.20 -1.95
C GLU A 7 -9.82 28.91 -1.42
N THR A 8 -9.55 28.75 -0.13
CA THR A 8 -8.39 29.28 0.60
C THR A 8 -7.72 28.18 1.41
N PHE A 9 -6.46 28.42 1.80
CA PHE A 9 -5.81 27.54 2.76
C PHE A 9 -6.51 27.63 4.13
N PRO A 10 -6.53 26.51 4.88
CA PRO A 10 -7.14 26.49 6.19
C PRO A 10 -6.39 27.41 7.16
N ALA A 11 -7.14 28.20 7.92
CA ALA A 11 -6.65 29.05 9.00
C ALA A 11 -7.01 28.51 10.39
N THR A 12 -7.89 27.50 10.46
CA THR A 12 -8.35 26.86 11.70
C THR A 12 -8.29 25.34 11.60
N ALA A 13 -8.39 24.65 12.75
CA ALA A 13 -8.42 23.19 12.80
C ALA A 13 -9.66 22.61 12.08
N ASP A 14 -10.83 23.23 12.27
CA ASP A 14 -12.08 22.84 11.61
C ASP A 14 -12.03 23.04 10.09
N GLU A 15 -11.43 24.15 9.65
CA GLU A 15 -11.19 24.40 8.22
C GLU A 15 -10.23 23.37 7.64
N LEU A 16 -9.19 22.97 8.37
CA LEU A 16 -8.27 21.93 7.93
C LEU A 16 -8.98 20.58 7.78
N ALA A 17 -9.76 20.16 8.78
CA ALA A 17 -10.52 18.91 8.72
C ALA A 17 -11.50 18.91 7.53
N THR A 18 -12.17 20.05 7.30
CA THR A 18 -13.06 20.22 6.16
C THR A 18 -12.32 20.18 4.83
N ALA A 19 -11.16 20.85 4.72
CA ALA A 19 -10.35 20.87 3.51
C ALA A 19 -9.79 19.48 3.18
N LEU A 20 -9.34 18.73 4.19
CA LEU A 20 -8.92 17.33 4.05
C LEU A 20 -10.07 16.47 3.53
N LYS A 21 -11.27 16.59 4.14
CA LYS A 21 -12.43 15.81 3.71
C LYS A 21 -12.75 16.05 2.24
N ARG A 22 -12.81 17.32 1.81
CA ARG A 22 -13.04 17.66 0.39
C ARG A 22 -11.92 17.11 -0.51
N GLY A 23 -10.67 17.19 -0.07
CA GLY A 23 -9.52 16.68 -0.82
C GLY A 23 -9.60 15.17 -1.05
N PHE A 24 -9.94 14.40 -0.02
CA PHE A 24 -10.14 12.96 -0.13
C PHE A 24 -11.33 12.63 -1.05
N ASP A 25 -12.49 13.28 -0.83
CA ASP A 25 -13.70 13.05 -1.63
C ASP A 25 -13.46 13.34 -3.13
N ALA A 26 -12.73 14.41 -3.46
CA ALA A 26 -12.33 14.73 -4.83
C ALA A 26 -11.37 13.71 -5.45
N GLY A 27 -10.66 12.95 -4.61
CA GLY A 27 -9.82 11.82 -4.99
C GLY A 27 -10.56 10.49 -5.07
N GLY A 28 -11.88 10.45 -4.84
CA GLY A 28 -12.67 9.21 -4.85
C GLY A 28 -12.58 8.38 -3.57
N VAL A 29 -11.92 8.91 -2.53
CA VAL A 29 -11.76 8.25 -1.23
C VAL A 29 -12.63 9.00 -0.23
N THR A 30 -13.58 8.33 0.42
CA THR A 30 -14.43 9.00 1.43
C THR A 30 -14.01 8.57 2.83
N PRO A 31 -13.36 9.46 3.61
CA PRO A 31 -13.02 9.19 5.00
C PRO A 31 -14.30 9.13 5.83
N ARG A 32 -14.34 8.20 6.79
CA ARG A 32 -15.44 8.09 7.75
C ARG A 32 -15.44 9.26 8.73
N ALA A 33 -14.25 9.68 9.17
CA ALA A 33 -14.08 10.83 10.05
C ALA A 33 -12.71 11.48 9.84
N ILE A 34 -12.66 12.80 10.05
CA ILE A 34 -11.42 13.55 10.17
C ILE A 34 -11.56 14.44 11.39
N VAL A 35 -10.60 14.37 12.30
CA VAL A 35 -10.59 15.11 13.56
C VAL A 35 -9.27 15.88 13.66
N ALA A 36 -9.36 17.20 13.80
CA ALA A 36 -8.23 18.08 14.08
C ALA A 36 -8.50 18.82 15.39
N GLU A 37 -7.67 18.60 16.40
CA GLU A 37 -7.83 19.15 17.75
C GLU A 37 -6.65 20.06 18.10
N GLY A 38 -6.94 21.14 18.85
CA GLY A 38 -5.94 22.11 19.29
C GLY A 38 -5.92 23.40 18.47
N ALA A 39 -4.83 24.16 18.59
CA ALA A 39 -4.71 25.48 17.99
C ALA A 39 -3.96 25.41 16.66
N PHE A 40 -4.63 25.69 15.54
CA PHE A 40 -3.95 25.74 14.25
C PHE A 40 -2.88 26.86 14.21
N PRO A 41 -1.68 26.62 13.64
CA PRO A 41 -1.24 25.42 12.90
C PRO A 41 -0.57 24.33 13.76
N GLN A 42 -0.56 24.47 15.09
CA GLN A 42 0.04 23.55 16.05
C GLN A 42 -1.04 22.69 16.74
N LEU A 43 -1.42 21.61 16.08
CA LEU A 43 -2.47 20.72 16.55
C LEU A 43 -1.97 19.85 17.70
N ALA A 44 -2.86 19.58 18.66
CA ALA A 44 -2.64 18.51 19.63
C ALA A 44 -2.81 17.15 18.93
N LYS A 45 -3.82 17.02 18.06
CA LYS A 45 -4.14 15.77 17.37
C LYS A 45 -4.65 16.01 15.95
N LEU A 46 -4.22 15.17 15.02
CA LEU A 46 -4.83 14.99 13.70
C LEU A 46 -5.11 13.50 13.47
N SER A 47 -6.38 13.14 13.29
CA SER A 47 -6.85 11.77 13.09
C SER A 47 -7.69 11.64 11.83
N ILE A 48 -7.42 10.60 11.05
CA ILE A 48 -8.12 10.30 9.79
C ILE A 48 -8.56 8.84 9.81
N ASP A 49 -9.88 8.63 9.85
CA ASP A 49 -10.49 7.31 9.77
C ASP A 49 -10.90 7.02 8.31
N LEU A 50 -10.19 6.10 7.67
CA LEU A 50 -10.42 5.57 6.34
C LEU A 50 -11.13 4.20 6.35
N THR A 51 -11.73 3.81 7.47
CA THR A 51 -12.47 2.54 7.59
C THR A 51 -13.63 2.52 6.62
N GLY A 52 -13.69 1.48 5.79
CA GLY A 52 -14.67 1.30 4.74
C GLY A 52 -14.32 1.99 3.43
N ALA A 53 -13.25 2.77 3.36
CA ALA A 53 -12.83 3.41 2.11
C ALA A 53 -12.38 2.37 1.07
N GLN A 54 -12.58 2.71 -0.20
CA GLN A 54 -12.21 1.88 -1.34
C GLN A 54 -11.06 2.54 -2.09
N LEU A 55 -10.01 1.77 -2.36
CA LEU A 55 -8.84 2.15 -3.13
C LEU A 55 -8.69 1.17 -4.28
N THR A 56 -8.26 1.67 -5.42
CA THR A 56 -8.00 0.90 -6.64
C THR A 56 -6.55 1.13 -7.08
N ARG A 57 -6.05 0.31 -8.01
CA ARG A 57 -4.73 0.53 -8.62
C ARG A 57 -4.61 1.84 -9.40
N ASP A 58 -5.74 2.40 -9.83
CA ASP A 58 -5.81 3.67 -10.55
C ASP A 58 -5.83 4.88 -9.60
N ASP A 59 -6.11 4.66 -8.32
CA ASP A 59 -5.97 5.65 -7.25
C ASP A 59 -4.49 5.84 -6.93
N ARG A 60 -3.76 6.38 -7.91
CA ARG A 60 -2.40 6.85 -7.74
C ARG A 60 -2.42 7.97 -6.71
N LEU A 61 -1.49 7.89 -5.76
CA LEU A 61 -1.09 9.06 -4.97
C LEU A 61 -0.72 10.16 -5.96
N ARG A 62 -1.59 11.14 -6.14
CA ARG A 62 -1.31 12.29 -7.01
C ARG A 62 -0.03 12.93 -6.49
N SER A 63 0.94 13.14 -7.36
CA SER A 63 2.10 13.95 -7.01
C SER A 63 1.63 15.40 -7.01
N PHE A 64 1.61 16.00 -5.82
CA PHE A 64 1.35 17.42 -5.66
C PHE A 64 2.68 18.15 -5.79
N SER A 65 2.84 18.89 -6.88
CA SER A 65 3.98 19.77 -7.11
C SER A 65 3.51 21.22 -6.97
N GLY A 66 4.17 21.98 -6.12
CA GLY A 66 3.84 23.39 -5.91
C GLY A 66 4.73 23.99 -4.83
N ALA A 67 4.64 25.30 -4.66
CA ALA A 67 5.40 26.00 -3.62
C ALA A 67 4.96 25.52 -2.22
N ASP A 68 5.91 25.53 -1.28
CA ASP A 68 5.61 25.36 0.14
C ASP A 68 4.83 26.60 0.61
N SER A 69 3.59 26.39 1.04
CA SER A 69 2.65 27.46 1.43
C SER A 69 2.49 27.59 2.94
N GLY A 70 3.04 26.66 3.73
CA GLY A 70 2.98 26.70 5.18
C GLY A 70 3.38 25.38 5.86
N ILE A 71 3.46 25.41 7.18
CA ILE A 71 3.75 24.26 8.03
C ILE A 71 2.57 24.03 8.97
N VAL A 72 2.15 22.77 9.10
CA VAL A 72 1.18 22.30 10.09
C VAL A 72 1.86 21.23 10.93
N SER A 73 1.86 21.39 12.25
CA SER A 73 2.41 20.38 13.16
C SER A 73 1.29 19.71 13.95
N ALA A 74 1.49 18.46 14.34
CA ALA A 74 0.60 17.75 15.25
C ALA A 74 1.41 16.94 16.27
N GLU A 75 1.09 17.07 17.57
CA GLU A 75 1.73 16.24 18.60
C GLU A 75 1.40 14.76 18.41
N GLN A 76 0.16 14.47 18.01
CA GLN A 76 -0.30 13.12 17.66
C GLN A 76 -0.92 13.11 16.27
N PHE A 77 -0.44 12.20 15.43
CA PHE A 77 -1.02 11.93 14.12
C PHE A 77 -1.41 10.47 14.02
N GLU A 78 -2.64 10.20 13.59
CA GLU A 78 -3.11 8.87 13.25
C GLU A 78 -3.89 8.86 11.93
N MET A 79 -3.65 7.83 11.13
CA MET A 79 -4.46 7.53 9.96
C MET A 79 -4.64 6.01 9.91
N PHE A 80 -5.88 5.55 9.87
CA PHE A 80 -6.17 4.12 9.92
C PHE A 80 -7.36 3.73 9.07
N GLY A 81 -7.44 2.47 8.67
CA GLY A 81 -8.58 1.89 8.00
C GLY A 81 -8.69 0.40 8.32
N GLU A 82 -9.74 0.02 9.03
CA GLU A 82 -9.89 -1.30 9.64
C GLU A 82 -11.35 -1.81 9.46
N PRO A 83 -11.71 -2.36 8.28
CA PRO A 83 -10.88 -2.55 7.09
C PRO A 83 -10.89 -1.34 6.15
N LEU A 84 -9.77 -1.16 5.45
CA LEU A 84 -9.64 -0.43 4.19
C LEU A 84 -9.73 -1.45 3.04
N TYR A 85 -10.41 -1.13 1.95
CA TYR A 85 -10.50 -2.03 0.81
C TYR A 85 -9.53 -1.60 -0.29
N PHE A 86 -8.55 -2.45 -0.62
CA PHE A 86 -7.74 -2.28 -1.82
C PHE A 86 -8.22 -3.26 -2.89
N GLU A 87 -8.70 -2.73 -4.01
CA GLU A 87 -9.50 -3.43 -5.00
C GLU A 87 -10.75 -4.04 -4.34
N LYS A 88 -10.68 -5.33 -4.00
CA LYS A 88 -11.73 -6.07 -3.27
C LYS A 88 -11.19 -6.73 -2.00
N ALA A 89 -9.90 -6.57 -1.70
CA ALA A 89 -9.27 -7.16 -0.55
C ALA A 89 -9.39 -6.24 0.66
N ALA A 90 -9.89 -6.77 1.76
CA ALA A 90 -9.86 -6.10 3.05
C ALA A 90 -8.44 -6.11 3.61
N VAL A 91 -7.95 -4.93 3.95
CA VAL A 91 -6.64 -4.67 4.53
C VAL A 91 -6.82 -3.81 5.78
N GLU A 92 -6.17 -4.18 6.87
CA GLU A 92 -6.01 -3.32 8.03
C GLU A 92 -4.76 -2.47 7.81
N ALA A 93 -4.91 -1.14 7.76
CA ALA A 93 -3.79 -0.23 7.60
C ALA A 93 -3.81 0.82 8.72
N ARG A 94 -2.65 1.09 9.31
CA ARG A 94 -2.50 2.08 10.38
C ARG A 94 -1.15 2.79 10.24
N LEU A 95 -1.19 4.10 10.37
CA LEU A 95 -0.05 5.01 10.36
C LEU A 95 -0.18 5.90 11.59
N GLU A 96 0.83 5.88 12.45
CA GLU A 96 0.88 6.70 13.66
C GLU A 96 2.18 7.50 13.70
N GLY A 97 2.12 8.73 14.19
CA GLY A 97 3.28 9.58 14.36
C GLY A 97 3.17 10.46 15.60
N LYS A 98 4.32 10.72 16.23
CA LYS A 98 4.47 11.69 17.32
C LYS A 98 5.27 12.89 16.83
N SER A 99 4.85 14.08 17.27
CA SER A 99 5.50 15.35 16.96
C SER A 99 5.76 15.47 15.45
N VAL A 100 4.70 15.35 14.65
CA VAL A 100 4.81 15.36 13.19
C VAL A 100 4.82 16.78 12.65
N GLU A 101 5.65 17.02 11.64
CA GLU A 101 5.64 18.24 10.84
C GLU A 101 5.20 17.90 9.42
N MET A 102 4.15 18.58 8.96
CA MET A 102 3.64 18.46 7.61
C MET A 102 3.76 19.80 6.88
N ARG A 103 4.15 19.76 5.61
CA ARG A 103 4.15 20.94 4.75
C ARG A 103 2.92 20.99 3.88
N LEU A 104 2.33 22.17 3.84
CA LEU A 104 1.28 22.54 2.92
C LEU A 104 1.91 22.83 1.56
N THR A 105 1.50 22.11 0.53
CA THR A 105 2.07 22.20 -0.82
C THR A 105 0.96 22.35 -1.86
N GLY A 106 1.27 23.01 -2.98
CA GLY A 106 0.30 23.24 -4.05
C GLY A 106 -0.57 24.48 -3.81
N ASP A 107 -1.72 24.52 -4.48
CA ASP A 107 -2.73 25.58 -4.36
C ASP A 107 -3.92 25.12 -3.51
N PRO A 108 -4.71 26.04 -2.92
CA PRO A 108 -5.86 25.67 -2.08
C PRO A 108 -6.85 24.69 -2.72
N GLN A 109 -7.06 24.79 -4.04
CA GLN A 109 -8.02 23.94 -4.75
C GLN A 109 -7.56 22.50 -4.93
N VAL A 110 -6.23 22.28 -5.01
CA VAL A 110 -5.63 20.98 -5.36
C VAL A 110 -4.33 20.76 -4.57
N GLY A 111 -4.36 21.05 -3.26
CA GLY A 111 -3.19 21.05 -2.41
C GLY A 111 -2.95 19.73 -1.69
N SER A 112 -1.85 19.65 -0.94
CA SER A 112 -1.60 18.53 -0.05
C SER A 112 -0.79 18.88 1.19
N LEU A 113 -1.11 18.21 2.31
CA LEU A 113 -0.21 18.07 3.45
C LEU A 113 0.77 16.90 3.23
N VAL A 114 2.05 17.23 3.13
CA VAL A 114 3.13 16.27 2.96
C VAL A 114 3.85 16.13 4.30
N LEU A 115 3.78 14.95 4.90
CA LEU A 115 4.57 14.61 6.09
C LEU A 115 6.07 14.75 5.75
N LYS A 116 6.76 15.64 6.47
CA LYS A 116 8.19 15.93 6.27
C LYS A 116 9.05 15.38 7.39
N GLN A 117 8.56 15.46 8.63
CA GLN A 117 9.31 15.00 9.81
C GLN A 117 8.36 14.38 10.84
N ALA A 118 8.93 13.52 11.66
CA ALA A 118 8.30 12.96 12.86
C ALA A 118 9.38 12.60 13.87
N GLU A 119 9.14 12.86 15.16
CA GLU A 119 10.03 12.38 16.23
C GLU A 119 10.07 10.85 16.23
N SER A 120 8.91 10.22 16.13
CA SER A 120 8.78 8.78 15.96
C SER A 120 7.45 8.43 15.28
N GLY A 121 7.38 7.25 14.66
CA GLY A 121 6.14 6.76 14.10
C GLY A 121 6.21 5.31 13.64
N THR A 122 5.03 4.75 13.38
CA THR A 122 4.81 3.37 12.98
C THR A 122 3.89 3.30 11.77
N VAL A 123 4.17 2.34 10.88
CA VAL A 123 3.26 1.92 9.82
C VAL A 123 3.00 0.44 10.04
N SER A 124 1.74 0.03 10.04
CA SER A 124 1.36 -1.37 10.00
C SER A 124 0.33 -1.62 8.93
N VAL A 125 0.58 -2.63 8.10
CA VAL A 125 -0.37 -3.13 7.10
C VAL A 125 -0.55 -4.61 7.34
N LYS A 126 -1.79 -5.06 7.42
CA LYS A 126 -2.14 -6.47 7.67
C LYS A 126 -3.25 -6.90 6.71
N ALA A 127 -3.07 -8.05 6.09
CA ALA A 127 -4.05 -8.65 5.20
C ALA A 127 -4.18 -10.14 5.49
N ALA A 128 -5.41 -10.63 5.67
CA ALA A 128 -5.68 -12.06 5.78
C ALA A 128 -5.21 -12.78 4.51
N ILE A 129 -4.68 -13.99 4.65
CA ILE A 129 -4.19 -14.75 3.49
C ILE A 129 -5.33 -14.99 2.49
N GLU A 130 -6.55 -15.23 2.97
CA GLU A 130 -7.74 -15.42 2.13
C GLU A 130 -8.10 -14.15 1.33
N ALA A 131 -7.89 -12.96 1.90
CA ALA A 131 -8.09 -11.71 1.19
C ALA A 131 -7.06 -11.52 0.07
N LEU A 132 -5.80 -11.90 0.32
CA LEU A 132 -4.74 -11.89 -0.69
C LEU A 132 -4.99 -12.93 -1.79
N GLU A 133 -5.49 -14.12 -1.46
CA GLU A 133 -5.92 -15.13 -2.42
C GLU A 133 -7.02 -14.60 -3.34
N GLY A 134 -8.03 -13.93 -2.79
CA GLY A 134 -9.09 -13.29 -3.55
C GLY A 134 -8.57 -12.21 -4.51
N LEU A 135 -7.62 -11.39 -4.04
CA LEU A 135 -6.95 -10.38 -4.87
C LEU A 135 -6.17 -11.03 -6.02
N LEU A 136 -5.34 -12.02 -5.73
CA LEU A 136 -4.55 -12.76 -6.72
C LEU A 136 -5.46 -13.46 -7.74
N GLN A 137 -6.57 -14.06 -7.29
CA GLN A 137 -7.55 -14.68 -8.17
C GLN A 137 -8.18 -13.66 -9.13
N SER A 138 -8.57 -12.48 -8.63
CA SER A 138 -9.13 -11.41 -9.47
C SER A 138 -8.12 -10.93 -10.51
N LEU A 139 -6.87 -10.73 -10.11
CA LEU A 139 -5.76 -10.34 -10.99
C LEU A 139 -5.51 -11.39 -12.08
N ALA A 140 -5.45 -12.66 -11.68
CA ALA A 140 -5.24 -13.78 -12.59
C ALA A 140 -6.40 -13.89 -13.58
N ALA A 141 -7.65 -13.78 -13.12
CA ALA A 141 -8.84 -13.84 -13.96
C ALA A 141 -8.87 -12.70 -14.98
N GLU A 142 -8.54 -11.47 -14.57
CA GLU A 142 -8.46 -10.31 -15.46
C GLU A 142 -7.44 -10.54 -16.59
N ALA A 143 -6.24 -11.01 -16.25
CA ALA A 143 -5.18 -11.30 -17.21
C ALA A 143 -5.52 -12.47 -18.15
N ALA A 144 -6.16 -13.52 -17.62
CA ALA A 144 -6.44 -14.77 -18.32
C ALA A 144 -7.70 -14.71 -19.20
N SER A 145 -8.69 -13.88 -18.83
CA SER A 145 -9.96 -13.75 -19.56
C SER A 145 -9.78 -13.40 -21.04
N LYS A 146 -8.76 -12.58 -21.35
CA LYS A 146 -8.38 -12.19 -22.72
C LYS A 146 -7.92 -13.37 -23.58
N GLN A 147 -7.64 -14.52 -22.97
CA GLN A 147 -7.13 -15.72 -23.62
C GLN A 147 -8.13 -16.89 -23.58
N GLY A 148 -9.38 -16.65 -23.14
CA GLY A 148 -10.40 -17.72 -23.02
C GLY A 148 -10.14 -18.70 -21.87
N ILE A 149 -9.32 -18.29 -20.90
CA ILE A 149 -8.96 -19.09 -19.73
C ILE A 149 -9.78 -18.61 -18.53
N GLU A 150 -10.42 -19.54 -17.84
CA GLU A 150 -11.23 -19.25 -16.65
C GLU A 150 -10.47 -19.65 -15.37
N VAL A 151 -10.14 -18.68 -14.51
CA VAL A 151 -9.48 -18.96 -13.23
C VAL A 151 -10.52 -19.44 -12.21
N LYS A 152 -10.33 -20.65 -11.68
CA LYS A 152 -11.27 -21.30 -10.74
C LYS A 152 -10.91 -21.05 -9.28
N LYS A 153 -9.63 -21.16 -8.96
CA LYS A 153 -9.13 -21.08 -7.59
C LYS A 153 -7.71 -20.54 -7.57
N THR A 154 -7.42 -19.73 -6.57
CA THR A 154 -6.05 -19.39 -6.17
C THR A 154 -5.84 -19.81 -4.73
N LYS A 155 -4.66 -20.34 -4.42
CA LYS A 155 -4.21 -20.64 -3.07
C LYS A 155 -2.84 -20.01 -2.85
N LEU A 156 -2.68 -19.28 -1.75
CA LEU A 156 -1.44 -18.63 -1.38
C LEU A 156 -0.87 -19.30 -0.14
N THR A 157 0.37 -19.76 -0.23
CA THR A 157 1.15 -20.19 0.93
C THR A 157 2.32 -19.24 1.09
N LEU A 158 2.47 -18.70 2.29
CA LEU A 158 3.60 -17.88 2.67
C LEU A 158 4.42 -18.63 3.72
N THR A 159 5.74 -18.53 3.66
CA THR A 159 6.66 -19.13 4.62
C THR A 159 7.63 -18.08 5.11
N GLN A 160 7.66 -17.87 6.42
CA GLN A 160 8.61 -16.97 7.06
C GLN A 160 10.03 -17.54 6.92
N GLU A 161 10.94 -16.79 6.30
CA GLU A 161 12.36 -17.17 6.19
C GLU A 161 13.28 -16.30 7.07
N GLY A 162 12.77 -15.17 7.56
CA GLY A 162 13.46 -14.27 8.48
C GLY A 162 12.60 -13.04 8.78
N PRO A 163 13.07 -12.08 9.59
CA PRO A 163 12.31 -10.88 9.95
C PRO A 163 11.98 -9.98 8.74
N ARG A 164 12.73 -10.11 7.64
CA ARG A 164 12.58 -9.32 6.40
C ARG A 164 12.47 -10.19 5.14
N ALA A 165 12.24 -11.49 5.30
CA ALA A 165 12.23 -12.44 4.19
C ALA A 165 11.03 -13.38 4.27
N VAL A 166 10.32 -13.52 3.14
CA VAL A 166 9.16 -14.40 2.98
C VAL A 166 9.27 -15.13 1.65
N ALA A 167 9.20 -16.46 1.69
CA ALA A 167 8.94 -17.27 0.51
C ALA A 167 7.43 -17.36 0.28
N PHE A 168 7.03 -17.41 -1.00
CA PHE A 168 5.65 -17.58 -1.39
C PHE A 168 5.49 -18.68 -2.44
N ARG A 169 4.34 -19.34 -2.38
CA ARG A 169 3.83 -20.26 -3.40
C ARG A 169 2.37 -19.93 -3.68
N ALA A 170 2.09 -19.43 -4.88
CA ALA A 170 0.75 -19.12 -5.36
C ALA A 170 0.30 -20.19 -6.36
N GLU A 171 -0.63 -21.04 -5.97
CA GLU A 171 -1.19 -22.10 -6.80
C GLU A 171 -2.48 -21.61 -7.45
N VAL A 172 -2.55 -21.67 -8.77
CA VAL A 172 -3.69 -21.25 -9.57
C VAL A 172 -4.24 -22.46 -10.31
N THR A 173 -5.51 -22.77 -10.07
CA THR A 173 -6.28 -23.72 -10.87
C THR A 173 -7.10 -22.95 -11.89
N ALA A 174 -6.91 -23.27 -13.17
CA ALA A 174 -7.61 -22.66 -14.28
C ALA A 174 -8.25 -23.72 -15.18
N LYS A 175 -9.30 -23.33 -15.89
CA LYS A 175 -9.97 -24.13 -16.91
C LYS A 175 -9.69 -23.51 -18.28
N VAL A 176 -9.18 -24.32 -19.20
CA VAL A 176 -8.90 -23.96 -20.59
C VAL A 176 -9.78 -24.83 -21.47
N PHE A 177 -10.83 -24.25 -22.07
CA PHE A 177 -11.90 -24.99 -22.75
C PHE A 177 -12.53 -26.07 -21.85
N ILE A 178 -12.20 -27.36 -22.07
CA ILE A 178 -12.71 -28.49 -21.30
C ILE A 178 -11.67 -29.06 -20.31
N MET A 179 -10.42 -28.59 -20.36
CA MET A 179 -9.32 -29.12 -19.56
C MET A 179 -9.06 -28.26 -18.33
N SER A 180 -8.80 -28.90 -17.19
CA SER A 180 -8.36 -28.23 -15.96
C SER A 180 -6.83 -28.29 -15.87
N ALA A 181 -6.22 -27.17 -15.52
CA ALA A 181 -4.79 -26.98 -15.40
C ALA A 181 -4.47 -26.39 -14.03
N ALA A 182 -3.42 -26.89 -13.38
CA ALA A 182 -2.86 -26.30 -12.17
C ALA A 182 -1.44 -25.79 -12.46
N LEU A 183 -1.17 -24.57 -12.01
CA LEU A 183 0.11 -23.90 -12.11
C LEU A 183 0.47 -23.35 -10.74
N ALA A 184 1.72 -23.45 -10.33
CA ALA A 184 2.21 -22.81 -9.13
C ALA A 184 3.32 -21.81 -9.48
N LEU A 185 3.18 -20.58 -9.02
CA LEU A 185 4.22 -19.57 -9.02
C LEU A 185 4.93 -19.60 -7.67
N THR A 186 6.24 -19.78 -7.67
CA THR A 186 7.08 -19.72 -6.47
C THR A 186 7.98 -18.49 -6.52
N GLY A 187 8.42 -18.04 -5.35
CA GLY A 187 9.43 -16.99 -5.25
C GLY A 187 9.73 -16.60 -3.81
N LYS A 188 10.68 -15.68 -3.67
CA LYS A 188 11.11 -15.10 -2.40
C LYS A 188 11.09 -13.58 -2.49
N LEU A 189 10.48 -12.95 -1.49
CA LEU A 189 10.57 -11.52 -1.24
C LEU A 189 11.52 -11.31 -0.06
N GLU A 190 12.55 -10.49 -0.25
CA GLU A 190 13.51 -10.13 0.79
C GLU A 190 13.70 -8.61 0.83
N ILE A 191 13.81 -8.03 2.02
CA ILE A 191 14.10 -6.62 2.22
C ILE A 191 15.49 -6.48 2.86
N ASP A 192 16.40 -5.83 2.15
CA ASP A 192 17.77 -5.62 2.65
C ASP A 192 17.86 -4.46 3.67
N ASP A 193 19.08 -4.21 4.16
CA ASP A 193 19.33 -3.18 5.17
C ASP A 193 19.19 -1.75 4.65
N ASP A 194 19.24 -1.57 3.32
CA ASP A 194 18.97 -0.29 2.64
C ASP A 194 17.48 -0.11 2.32
N PHE A 195 16.62 -0.99 2.86
CA PHE A 195 15.17 -1.03 2.62
C PHE A 195 14.79 -1.22 1.15
N ASN A 196 15.60 -1.97 0.41
CA ASN A 196 15.26 -2.41 -0.93
C ASN A 196 14.55 -3.77 -0.85
N ALA A 197 13.31 -3.81 -1.31
CA ALA A 197 12.62 -5.07 -1.52
C ALA A 197 13.09 -5.71 -2.84
N ARG A 198 13.47 -6.99 -2.79
CA ARG A 198 13.93 -7.77 -3.93
C ARG A 198 13.06 -9.01 -4.08
N LEU A 199 12.58 -9.22 -5.30
CA LEU A 199 11.93 -10.46 -5.69
C LEU A 199 12.97 -11.39 -6.33
N SER A 200 13.05 -12.64 -5.88
CA SER A 200 14.05 -13.61 -6.37
C SER A 200 13.52 -15.03 -6.35
N SER A 201 14.27 -15.96 -6.92
CA SER A 201 13.94 -17.38 -6.97
C SER A 201 12.58 -17.65 -7.62
N LEU A 202 12.20 -16.83 -8.61
CA LEU A 202 10.92 -16.94 -9.27
C LEU A 202 10.87 -18.20 -10.15
N GLY A 203 9.90 -19.06 -9.87
CA GLY A 203 9.73 -20.34 -10.54
C GLY A 203 8.29 -20.57 -10.99
N LEU A 204 8.12 -21.42 -11.99
CA LEU A 204 6.83 -21.95 -12.41
C LEU A 204 6.85 -23.47 -12.32
N ASP A 205 6.01 -24.02 -11.46
CA ASP A 205 5.78 -25.46 -11.35
C ASP A 205 4.40 -25.81 -11.90
N GLY A 206 4.25 -27.02 -12.42
CA GLY A 206 2.97 -27.52 -12.91
C GLY A 206 3.18 -28.70 -13.88
N ASP A 207 2.08 -29.18 -14.45
CA ASP A 207 2.14 -30.18 -15.52
C ASP A 207 3.00 -29.67 -16.70
N ALA A 208 3.78 -30.55 -17.34
CA ALA A 208 4.67 -30.21 -18.45
C ALA A 208 3.94 -29.49 -19.61
N MET A 209 2.70 -29.88 -19.91
CA MET A 209 1.88 -29.23 -20.94
C MET A 209 1.45 -27.82 -20.53
N VAL A 210 1.03 -27.65 -19.28
CA VAL A 210 0.57 -26.37 -18.72
C VAL A 210 1.72 -25.39 -18.56
N THR A 211 2.87 -25.85 -18.07
CA THR A 211 4.09 -25.05 -17.92
C THR A 211 4.68 -24.67 -19.27
N ASN A 212 4.53 -25.47 -20.32
CA ASN A 212 4.92 -25.09 -21.68
C ASN A 212 3.99 -24.01 -22.27
N LEU A 213 2.66 -24.15 -22.12
CA LEU A 213 1.68 -23.17 -22.58
C LEU A 213 1.81 -21.83 -21.84
N ALA A 214 1.85 -21.87 -20.50
CA ALA A 214 1.99 -20.68 -19.67
C ALA A 214 3.42 -20.10 -19.76
N GLY A 215 4.42 -20.95 -19.95
CA GLY A 215 5.83 -20.57 -20.00
C GLY A 215 6.16 -19.60 -21.12
N GLY A 216 5.48 -19.68 -22.27
CA GLY A 216 5.67 -18.73 -23.37
C GLY A 216 5.29 -17.28 -23.00
N PHE A 217 4.35 -17.09 -22.07
CA PHE A 217 3.87 -15.76 -21.69
C PHE A 217 4.40 -15.29 -20.33
N LEU A 218 4.50 -16.21 -19.37
CA LEU A 218 4.87 -15.89 -18.00
C LEU A 218 6.39 -15.86 -17.79
N LYS A 219 7.18 -16.75 -18.43
CA LYS A 219 8.64 -16.76 -18.23
C LYS A 219 9.29 -15.41 -18.54
N PRO A 220 8.98 -14.70 -19.64
CA PRO A 220 9.57 -13.39 -19.91
C PRO A 220 9.25 -12.37 -18.81
N ARG A 221 8.02 -12.39 -18.27
CA ARG A 221 7.62 -11.50 -17.18
C ARG A 221 8.29 -11.84 -15.86
N LEU A 222 8.44 -13.13 -15.55
CA LEU A 222 9.16 -13.57 -14.36
C LEU A 222 10.64 -13.20 -14.45
N GLN A 223 11.27 -13.36 -15.61
CA GLN A 223 12.64 -12.92 -15.84
C GLN A 223 12.82 -11.40 -15.69
N GLN A 224 11.81 -10.60 -16.05
CA GLN A 224 11.83 -9.14 -15.82
C GLN A 224 11.68 -8.76 -14.33
N LEU A 225 11.08 -9.64 -13.52
CA LEU A 225 10.87 -9.42 -12.10
C LEU A 225 11.98 -10.05 -11.25
N GLU A 226 12.68 -11.06 -11.76
CA GLU A 226 13.77 -11.74 -11.09
C GLU A 226 14.91 -10.78 -10.77
N GLY A 227 15.27 -10.69 -9.49
CA GLY A 227 16.29 -9.76 -8.99
C GLY A 227 15.87 -8.29 -9.04
N ARG A 228 14.63 -7.97 -9.44
CA ARG A 228 14.16 -6.59 -9.51
C ARG A 228 14.11 -5.98 -8.10
N VAL A 229 14.72 -4.81 -8.00
CA VAL A 229 14.78 -4.03 -6.77
C VAL A 229 13.66 -2.99 -6.76
N PHE A 230 12.92 -2.95 -5.66
CA PHE A 230 11.88 -1.99 -5.35
C PHE A 230 12.34 -1.18 -4.12
N PRO A 231 12.87 0.05 -4.32
CA PRO A 231 13.31 0.87 -3.21
C PRO A 231 12.10 1.34 -2.40
N LEU A 232 11.92 0.82 -1.18
CA LEU A 232 10.75 1.15 -0.36
C LEU A 232 10.76 2.61 0.11
N LEU A 233 11.96 3.18 0.26
CA LEU A 233 12.17 4.59 0.59
C LEU A 233 11.59 5.53 -0.48
N ALA A 234 11.51 5.11 -1.75
CA ALA A 234 10.94 5.92 -2.83
C ALA A 234 9.42 6.10 -2.71
N ILE A 235 8.76 5.27 -1.90
CA ILE A 235 7.31 5.32 -1.64
C ILE A 235 7.00 6.28 -0.48
N LEU A 236 7.97 6.52 0.39
CA LEU A 236 7.78 7.35 1.57
C LEU A 236 7.74 8.84 1.22
N PRO A 237 6.94 9.63 1.95
CA PRO A 237 7.04 11.08 1.92
C PRO A 237 8.50 11.52 2.14
N SER A 238 8.96 12.42 1.27
CA SER A 238 10.28 13.05 1.37
C SER A 238 10.52 13.61 2.78
N GLY A 239 11.56 13.13 3.46
CA GLY A 239 11.94 13.57 4.81
C GLY A 239 11.67 12.54 5.92
N LEU A 240 10.91 11.48 5.64
CA LEU A 240 10.81 10.35 6.56
C LEU A 240 11.95 9.36 6.38
N HIS A 241 12.60 9.02 7.49
CA HIS A 241 13.62 7.99 7.56
C HIS A 241 13.02 6.71 8.13
N LEU A 242 13.08 5.61 7.37
CA LEU A 242 12.84 4.29 7.92
C LEU A 242 13.95 3.92 8.91
N ARG A 243 13.55 3.35 10.04
CA ARG A 243 14.44 2.81 11.07
C ARG A 243 14.45 1.29 11.05
N ASP A 244 13.28 0.70 10.82
CA ASP A 244 13.13 -0.74 10.78
C ASP A 244 11.93 -1.12 9.92
N ILE A 245 11.99 -2.32 9.35
CA ILE A 245 10.88 -2.98 8.68
C ILE A 245 10.90 -4.45 9.02
N GLN A 246 9.73 -5.01 9.29
CA GLN A 246 9.53 -6.40 9.63
C GLN A 246 8.33 -6.95 8.87
N VAL A 247 8.44 -8.21 8.49
CA VAL A 247 7.37 -8.98 7.89
C VAL A 247 7.06 -10.14 8.83
N VAL A 248 5.78 -10.36 9.12
CA VAL A 248 5.31 -11.45 9.97
C VAL A 248 4.26 -12.23 9.18
N VAL A 249 4.47 -13.54 9.09
CA VAL A 249 3.60 -14.48 8.39
C VAL A 249 2.86 -15.34 9.41
N GLY A 250 1.53 -15.32 9.35
CA GLY A 250 0.65 -16.21 10.08
C GLY A 250 -0.64 -16.43 9.28
N PRO A 251 -1.82 -16.47 9.94
CA PRO A 251 -3.12 -16.42 9.26
C PRO A 251 -3.34 -15.12 8.45
N ALA A 252 -2.53 -14.10 8.73
CA ALA A 252 -2.43 -12.89 7.95
C ALA A 252 -0.96 -12.60 7.64
N LEU A 253 -0.72 -11.94 6.52
CA LEU A 253 0.55 -11.27 6.25
C LEU A 253 0.51 -9.90 6.92
N GLN A 254 1.51 -9.62 7.75
CA GLN A 254 1.67 -8.31 8.38
C GLN A 254 3.02 -7.71 8.03
N ILE A 255 3.01 -6.44 7.63
CA ILE A 255 4.20 -5.62 7.42
C ILE A 255 4.16 -4.52 8.46
N GLN A 256 5.22 -4.39 9.24
CA GLN A 256 5.40 -3.31 10.21
C GLN A 256 6.66 -2.53 9.87
N ALA A 257 6.58 -1.21 9.91
CA ALA A 257 7.71 -0.34 9.73
C ALA A 257 7.75 0.74 10.82
N ARG A 258 8.96 1.15 11.21
CA ARG A 258 9.18 2.27 12.12
C ARG A 258 9.89 3.38 11.38
N PHE A 259 9.47 4.61 11.62
CA PHE A 259 10.09 5.80 11.04
C PHE A 259 10.31 6.89 12.09
N GLY A 260 11.08 7.91 11.71
CA GLY A 260 11.32 9.10 12.52
C GLY A 260 12.72 9.16 13.14
N GLY A 261 12.92 10.14 14.00
CA GLY A 261 14.20 10.51 14.60
C GLY A 261 14.91 11.61 13.80
N ALA A 262 15.79 12.35 14.49
CA ALA A 262 16.54 13.45 13.89
C ALA A 262 17.40 12.95 12.72
N ALA A 263 17.41 13.75 11.64
CA ALA A 263 18.50 13.75 10.68
C ALA A 263 19.77 14.29 11.36
#